data_AF-A0A831SIW3-F1
#
_entry.id   AF-A0A831SIW3-F1
#
_cell.length_a   1.000
_cell.length_b   1.000
_cell.length_c   1.000
_cell.angle_alpha   90.00
_cell.angle_beta   90.00
_cell.angle_gamma   90.00
#
_symmetry.space_group_name_H-M   'P 1'
#
loop_
_entity.id
_entity.type
_entity.pdbx_description
1 polymer ?
#
loop_
_entity_poly.entity_id
_entity_poly.type
_entity_poly.pdbx_seq_one_letter_code
_entity_poly.pdbx_strand_id
1 'polypeptide(L)'
;MLLDAVTPRRKLFKLNSFFEIMKQTKSAGGVVINKNRVLVVNQNGNSWSLPKGHIDYGEDKLDAAKREIYEESGINHLELIKELGSYQRYK
;
A
#
# COMPACT_ATOMS: atom_id res chain seq x y z
N MET A 1 42.24 -13.85 36.18
CA MET A 1 42.03 -12.77 37.17
C MET A 1 40.83 -11.97 36.68
N LEU A 2 39.72 -12.01 37.41
CA LEU A 2 38.50 -11.24 37.14
C LEU A 2 38.70 -9.80 37.61
N LEU A 3 38.27 -8.83 36.81
CA LEU A 3 37.75 -7.55 37.30
C LEU A 3 36.64 -7.07 36.36
N ASP A 4 35.41 -7.06 36.89
CA ASP A 4 34.20 -6.54 36.27
C ASP A 4 34.19 -5.01 36.31
N ALA A 5 33.95 -4.36 35.17
CA ALA A 5 33.54 -2.96 35.11
C ALA A 5 32.03 -2.90 34.88
N VAL A 6 31.27 -2.67 35.96
CA VAL A 6 29.86 -2.29 35.85
C VAL A 6 29.79 -0.89 35.25
N THR A 7 29.30 -0.79 34.01
CA THR A 7 28.76 0.47 33.45
C THR A 7 27.32 0.22 32.99
N PRO A 8 26.33 1.01 33.41
CA PRO A 8 24.92 0.69 33.22
C PRO A 8 24.47 1.04 31.80
N ARG A 9 24.38 0.08 30.88
CA ARG A 9 23.65 0.27 29.61
C ARG A 9 22.16 -0.07 29.75
N ARG A 10 21.46 0.58 30.68
CA ARG A 10 19.99 0.71 30.61
C ARG A 10 19.66 1.82 29.62
N LYS A 11 19.37 1.44 28.37
CA LYS A 11 18.50 2.11 27.36
C LYS A 11 19.01 1.81 25.93
N LEU A 12 18.89 0.56 25.48
CA LEU A 12 19.01 0.24 24.05
C LEU A 12 17.90 -0.68 23.54
N PHE A 13 16.77 -0.73 24.25
CA PHE A 13 15.60 -1.55 23.88
C PHE A 13 14.40 -0.73 23.38
N LYS A 14 14.45 0.61 23.45
CA LYS A 14 13.34 1.49 23.01
C LYS A 14 13.42 1.97 21.55
N LEU A 15 14.55 1.76 20.87
CA LEU A 15 14.72 2.24 19.50
C LEU A 15 14.11 1.28 18.47
N ASN A 16 14.21 -0.04 18.72
CA ASN A 16 13.68 -1.07 17.82
C ASN A 16 12.15 -1.04 17.73
N SER A 17 11.46 -0.78 18.85
CA SER A 17 10.01 -0.65 18.88
C SER A 17 9.49 0.59 18.16
N PHE A 18 10.31 1.63 17.98
CA PHE A 18 9.91 2.86 17.28
C PHE A 18 9.94 2.69 15.76
N PHE A 19 10.87 1.89 15.25
CA PHE A 19 10.96 1.57 13.82
C PHE A 19 9.85 0.61 13.36
N GLU A 20 9.43 -0.31 14.23
CA GLU A 20 8.29 -1.22 13.98
C GLU A 20 6.93 -0.51 13.84
N ILE A 21 6.77 0.71 14.41
CA ILE A 21 5.50 1.45 14.44
C ILE A 21 5.16 2.16 13.11
N MET A 22 6.08 2.24 12.15
CA MET A 22 5.90 2.96 10.88
C MET A 22 5.84 2.02 9.66
N LYS A 23 5.05 0.94 9.73
CA LYS A 23 4.82 0.07 8.57
C LYS A 23 3.92 0.77 7.55
N GLN A 24 4.51 1.62 6.71
CA GLN A 24 3.83 2.25 5.59
C GLN A 24 3.58 1.20 4.50
N THR A 25 2.32 0.90 4.22
CA THR A 25 1.94 0.12 3.05
C THR A 25 1.64 1.07 1.89
N LYS A 26 2.31 0.84 0.75
CA LYS A 26 2.03 1.57 -0.49
C LYS A 26 1.04 0.76 -1.31
N SER A 27 0.06 1.44 -1.88
CA SER A 27 -0.94 0.84 -2.76
C SER A 27 -1.20 1.74 -3.95
N ALA A 28 -1.59 1.13 -5.06
CA ALA A 28 -1.99 1.80 -6.29
C ALA A 28 -3.30 1.20 -6.79
N GLY A 29 -4.03 1.98 -7.59
CA GLY A 29 -5.33 1.63 -8.12
C GLY A 29 -5.80 2.70 -9.09
N GLY A 30 -7.07 2.62 -9.51
CA GLY A 30 -7.57 3.55 -10.52
C GLY A 30 -9.08 3.77 -10.50
N VAL A 31 -9.49 4.91 -11.04
CA VAL A 31 -10.88 5.17 -11.43
C VAL A 31 -11.00 4.79 -12.90
N VAL A 32 -11.60 3.63 -13.17
CA VAL A 32 -11.84 3.19 -14.55
C VAL A 32 -13.21 3.70 -14.99
N ILE A 33 -13.21 4.48 -16.07
CA ILE A 33 -14.42 5.05 -16.67
C ILE A 33 -14.69 4.39 -18.02
N ASN A 34 -15.97 4.09 -18.28
CA ASN A 34 -16.44 3.71 -19.61
C ASN A 34 -17.80 4.36 -19.87
N LYS A 35 -17.84 5.31 -20.81
CA LYS A 35 -19.02 6.15 -21.07
C LYS A 35 -19.46 6.84 -19.77
N ASN A 36 -20.66 6.54 -19.27
CA ASN A 36 -21.23 7.12 -18.05
C ASN A 36 -21.17 6.15 -16.85
N ARG A 37 -20.21 5.22 -16.84
CA ARG A 37 -20.04 4.22 -15.77
C ARG A 37 -18.65 4.28 -15.17
N VAL A 38 -18.57 4.00 -13.88
CA VAL A 38 -17.34 3.85 -13.12
C VAL A 38 -17.25 2.41 -12.62
N LEU A 39 -16.07 1.80 -12.76
CA LEU A 39 -15.81 0.48 -12.20
C LEU A 39 -15.71 0.55 -10.67
N VAL A 40 -16.42 -0.35 -10.01
CA VAL A 40 -16.27 -0.62 -8.57
C VAL A 40 -16.18 -2.12 -8.36
N VAL A 41 -15.44 -2.52 -7.33
CA VAL A 41 -15.26 -3.90 -6.90
C VAL A 41 -15.91 -4.10 -5.54
N ASN A 42 -16.41 -5.30 -5.29
CA ASN A 42 -17.06 -5.64 -4.04
C ASN A 42 -16.02 -6.15 -3.04
N GLN A 43 -15.89 -5.47 -1.90
CA GLN A 43 -15.04 -5.90 -0.79
C GLN A 43 -15.85 -6.80 0.15
N ASN A 44 -15.73 -8.11 -0.02
CA ASN A 44 -16.26 -9.15 0.88
C ASN A 44 -17.75 -9.00 1.25
N GLY A 45 -18.58 -8.58 0.30
CA GLY A 45 -20.04 -8.46 0.42
C GLY A 45 -20.54 -7.19 1.10
N ASN A 46 -19.67 -6.41 1.76
CA ASN A 46 -20.10 -5.36 2.68
C ASN A 46 -19.83 -3.93 2.22
N SER A 47 -19.00 -3.75 1.18
CA SER A 47 -18.70 -2.42 0.68
C SER A 47 -18.25 -2.44 -0.78
N TRP A 48 -18.38 -1.29 -1.44
CA TRP A 48 -17.88 -1.05 -2.79
C TRP A 48 -16.68 -0.14 -2.71
N SER A 49 -15.64 -0.47 -3.48
CA SER A 49 -14.44 0.36 -3.60
C SER A 49 -13.99 0.47 -5.04
N LEU A 50 -13.13 1.45 -5.30
CA LEU A 50 -12.33 1.45 -6.52
C LEU A 50 -11.31 0.30 -6.47
N PRO A 51 -10.97 -0.29 -7.63
CA PRO A 51 -9.96 -1.33 -7.67
C PRO A 51 -8.58 -0.80 -7.28
N LYS A 52 -7.92 -1.50 -6.37
CA LYS A 52 -6.60 -1.13 -5.84
C LYS A 52 -5.98 -2.29 -5.06
N GLY A 53 -4.65 -2.28 -4.97
CA GLY A 53 -3.94 -3.16 -4.05
C GLY A 53 -2.50 -2.75 -3.85
N HIS A 54 -1.68 -3.66 -3.31
CA HIS A 54 -0.31 -3.34 -2.92
C HIS A 54 0.57 -3.11 -4.14
N ILE A 55 1.55 -2.22 -4.00
CA ILE A 55 2.62 -2.10 -5.00
C ILE A 55 3.68 -3.14 -4.62
N ASP A 56 3.95 -4.07 -5.53
CA ASP A 56 4.94 -5.11 -5.32
C ASP A 56 6.37 -4.59 -5.45
N TYR A 57 7.33 -5.37 -4.96
CA TYR A 57 8.74 -4.98 -5.03
C TYR A 57 9.20 -4.86 -6.48
N GLY A 58 9.68 -3.67 -6.86
CA GLY A 58 10.14 -3.37 -8.22
C GLY A 58 9.03 -2.96 -9.19
N GLU A 59 7.77 -2.94 -8.74
CA GLU A 59 6.62 -2.51 -9.53
C GLU A 59 6.44 -0.99 -9.44
N ASP A 60 6.14 -0.34 -10.57
CA ASP A 60 5.73 1.06 -10.54
C ASP A 60 4.23 1.21 -10.20
N LYS A 61 3.79 2.44 -9.90
CA LYS A 61 2.41 2.69 -9.49
C LYS A 61 1.39 2.37 -10.59
N LEU A 62 1.73 2.62 -11.85
CA LEU A 62 0.83 2.43 -12.97
C LEU A 62 0.69 0.94 -13.29
N ASP A 63 1.79 0.20 -13.27
CA ASP A 63 1.81 -1.24 -13.47
C ASP A 63 1.02 -1.95 -12.36
N ALA A 64 1.25 -1.57 -11.10
CA ALA A 64 0.47 -2.06 -9.96
C ALA A 64 -1.03 -1.77 -10.13
N ALA A 65 -1.40 -0.54 -10.51
CA ALA A 65 -2.80 -0.19 -10.73
C ALA A 65 -3.45 -1.02 -11.84
N LYS A 66 -2.76 -1.24 -12.97
CA LYS A 66 -3.27 -2.05 -14.08
C LYS A 66 -3.42 -3.52 -13.69
N ARG A 67 -2.44 -4.09 -12.99
CA ARG A 67 -2.49 -5.46 -12.47
C ARG A 67 -3.67 -5.65 -11.54
N GLU A 68 -3.84 -4.78 -10.54
CA GLU A 68 -4.94 -4.86 -9.56
C GLU A 68 -6.32 -4.70 -10.21
N ILE A 69 -6.47 -3.77 -11.16
CA ILE A 69 -7.72 -3.65 -11.94
C ILE A 69 -8.02 -4.97 -12.68
N TYR A 70 -7.01 -5.58 -13.28
CA TYR A 70 -7.18 -6.85 -13.98
C TYR A 70 -7.52 -7.99 -13.03
N GLU A 71 -6.84 -8.12 -11.89
CA GLU A 71 -7.09 -9.19 -10.91
C GLU A 71 -8.49 -9.10 -10.29
N GLU A 72 -8.95 -7.89 -9.94
CA GLU A 72 -10.23 -7.70 -9.26
C GLU A 72 -11.42 -7.63 -10.22
N SER A 73 -11.21 -7.30 -11.50
CA SER A 73 -12.31 -7.07 -12.45
C SER A 73 -12.19 -7.75 -13.82
N GLY A 74 -11.04 -8.36 -14.14
CA GLY A 74 -10.76 -8.97 -15.44
C GLY A 74 -10.52 -7.98 -16.59
N ILE A 75 -10.45 -6.67 -16.33
CA ILE A 75 -10.28 -5.64 -17.37
C ILE A 75 -8.78 -5.37 -17.58
N ASN A 76 -8.29 -5.53 -18.80
CA ASN A 76 -6.88 -5.34 -19.15
C ASN A 76 -6.62 -4.30 -20.26
N HIS A 77 -7.65 -3.86 -20.98
CA HIS A 77 -7.52 -2.85 -22.02
C HIS A 77 -7.78 -1.46 -21.43
N LEU A 78 -6.71 -0.84 -20.90
CA LEU A 78 -6.75 0.42 -20.18
C LEU A 78 -5.86 1.46 -20.85
N GLU A 79 -6.38 2.67 -21.00
CA GLU A 79 -5.63 3.85 -21.39
C GLU A 79 -5.51 4.79 -20.18
N LEU A 80 -4.29 5.24 -19.87
CA LEU A 80 -4.08 6.22 -18.80
C LEU A 80 -4.49 7.60 -19.30
N ILE A 81 -5.60 8.13 -18.78
CA ILE A 81 -6.06 9.49 -19.11
C ILE A 81 -5.35 10.55 -18.26
N LYS A 82 -5.26 10.33 -16.94
CA LYS A 82 -4.73 11.31 -16.00
C LYS A 82 -4.36 10.67 -14.66
N GLU A 83 -3.27 11.13 -14.05
CA GLU A 83 -2.95 10.83 -12.65
C GLU A 83 -3.82 11.65 -11.68
N LEU A 84 -4.42 10.99 -10.68
CA LEU A 84 -5.28 11.62 -9.68
C LEU A 84 -4.52 12.06 -8.40
N GLY A 85 -3.24 11.73 -8.28
CA GLY A 85 -2.42 12.00 -7.11
C GLY A 85 -2.45 10.88 -6.06
N SER A 86 -1.89 11.14 -4.88
CA SER A 86 -1.80 10.19 -3.77
C SER A 86 -2.17 10.85 -2.45
N TYR A 87 -2.74 10.07 -1.54
CA TYR A 87 -3.01 10.49 -0.16
C TYR A 87 -2.38 9.50 0.82
N GLN A 88 -2.10 9.96 2.03
CA GLN A 88 -1.63 9.13 3.13
C GLN A 88 -2.66 9.15 4.25
N ARG A 89 -2.98 7.97 4.78
CA ARG A 89 -3.86 7.82 5.93
C ARG A 89 -3.09 7.19 7.07
N TYR A 90 -3.12 7.83 8.25
CA TYR A 90 -2.65 7.23 9.49
C TYR A 90 -3.74 6.28 9.99
N LYS A 91 -3.34 5.05 10.36
CA LYS A 91 -4.20 4.08 11.02
C LYS A 91 -4.22 4.32 12.51
#